data_AF-A0A4Y2RMT5-F1
#
_entry.id   AF-A0A4Y2RMT5-F1
#
_cell.length_a   1.000
_cell.length_b   1.000
_cell.length_c   1.000
_cell.angle_alpha   90.00
_cell.angle_beta   90.00
_cell.angle_gamma   90.00
#
_symmetry.space_group_name_H-M   'P 1'
#
loop_
_entity.id
_entity.type
_entity.pdbx_description
1 polymer ?
#
loop_
_entity_poly.entity_id
_entity_poly.type
_entity_poly.pdbx_seq_one_letter_code
_entity_poly.pdbx_strand_id
1 'polypeptide(L)'
;MLKLVRNTFGEKRYLFSSKIIDWKYMEALHKLQESEGVHLGNKLRGGHIKFSKQKMKVKLAAQLFSSSVADAIDIDYCHNKLKLQDFTRSEATVEFLRLINTLFDVLNSRSIGQHGYKKAVSKQNADLYLKFMHKAKAYILSLKESRGGLPILESRRKTGFLGFLICIKSFGCCIEFFWRKSHEVDHTAPEEL
;
A
#
# COMPACT_ATOMS: atom_id res chain seq x y z
N MET A 1 10.45 -4.25 3.42
CA MET A 1 9.79 -3.95 2.13
C MET A 1 9.29 -2.51 2.06
N LEU A 2 8.35 -2.11 2.94
CA LEU A 2 7.73 -0.77 2.93
C LEU A 2 8.70 0.41 2.87
N LYS A 3 9.72 0.42 3.75
CA LYS A 3 10.78 1.44 3.76
C LYS A 3 11.55 1.53 2.43
N LEU A 4 11.78 0.41 1.75
CA LEU A 4 12.47 0.39 0.45
C LEU A 4 11.57 0.99 -0.63
N VAL A 5 10.27 0.64 -0.62
CA VAL A 5 9.29 1.25 -1.52
C VAL A 5 9.19 2.76 -1.30
N ARG A 6 9.13 3.23 -0.04
CA ARG A 6 9.19 4.67 0.29
C ARG A 6 10.47 5.33 -0.21
N ASN A 7 11.62 4.70 0.00
CA ASN A 7 12.90 5.25 -0.45
C ASN A 7 12.94 5.36 -1.98
N THR A 8 12.48 4.33 -2.69
CA THR A 8 12.38 4.36 -4.16
C THR A 8 11.46 5.47 -4.61
N PHE A 9 10.25 5.57 -4.07
CA PHE A 9 9.27 6.57 -4.46
C PHE A 9 9.79 8.00 -4.20
N GLY A 10 10.34 8.26 -3.01
CA GLY A 10 10.84 9.59 -2.66
C GLY A 10 12.15 9.98 -3.35
N GLU A 11 13.04 9.03 -3.67
CA GLU A 11 14.32 9.34 -4.34
C GLU A 11 14.18 9.40 -5.86
N LYS A 12 13.32 8.56 -6.47
CA LYS A 12 13.04 8.61 -7.91
C LYS A 12 12.09 9.74 -8.29
N ARG A 13 11.35 10.29 -7.32
CA ARG A 13 10.35 11.37 -7.47
C ARG A 13 9.12 10.99 -8.29
N TYR A 14 9.26 10.13 -9.28
CA TYR A 14 8.15 9.59 -10.03
C TYR A 14 8.30 8.09 -10.23
N LEU A 15 7.15 7.42 -10.33
CA LEU A 15 7.00 6.06 -10.83
C LEU A 15 5.91 6.08 -11.90
N PHE A 16 5.78 4.99 -12.64
CA PHE A 16 4.78 4.91 -13.69
C PHE A 16 3.97 3.61 -13.58
N SER A 17 2.65 3.74 -13.67
CA SER A 17 1.70 2.63 -13.83
C SER A 17 1.04 2.78 -15.21
N SER A 18 -0.29 2.89 -15.28
CA SER A 18 -0.98 3.43 -16.46
C SER A 18 -0.80 4.96 -16.58
N LYS A 19 -0.58 5.62 -15.43
CA LYS A 19 -0.39 7.07 -15.28
C LYS A 19 0.83 7.35 -14.40
N ILE A 20 1.22 8.62 -14.32
CA ILE A 20 2.36 9.06 -13.51
C ILE A 20 1.97 9.02 -12.02
N ILE A 21 2.81 8.39 -11.22
CA ILE A 21 2.76 8.40 -9.75
C ILE A 21 3.81 9.41 -9.31
N ASP A 22 3.36 10.56 -8.82
CA ASP A 22 4.23 11.71 -8.57
C ASP A 22 4.39 12.00 -7.08
N TRP A 23 5.65 12.16 -6.64
CA TRP A 23 6.01 12.55 -5.28
C TRP A 23 5.61 13.98 -4.95
N LYS A 24 5.45 14.85 -5.97
CA LYS A 24 5.09 16.27 -5.75
C LYS A 24 3.85 16.43 -4.88
N TYR A 25 2.89 15.50 -4.94
CA TYR A 25 1.68 15.57 -4.14
C TYR A 25 1.94 15.40 -2.64
N MET A 26 3.00 14.67 -2.25
CA MET A 26 3.45 14.60 -0.85
C MET A 26 3.96 15.96 -0.37
N GLU A 27 4.74 16.64 -1.22
CA GLU A 27 5.33 17.93 -0.93
C GLU A 27 4.25 19.02 -0.91
N ALA A 28 3.33 19.01 -1.87
CA ALA A 28 2.18 19.91 -1.94
C ALA A 28 1.29 19.76 -0.71
N LEU A 29 0.93 18.53 -0.33
CA LEU A 29 0.13 18.29 0.88
C LEU A 29 0.86 18.79 2.14
N HIS A 30 2.17 18.52 2.26
CA HIS A 30 2.92 19.02 3.39
C HIS A 30 2.95 20.56 3.42
N LYS A 31 3.21 21.21 2.28
CA LYS A 31 3.25 22.67 2.17
C LYS A 31 1.91 23.30 2.53
N LEU A 32 0.81 22.74 2.02
CA LEU A 32 -0.55 23.18 2.32
C LEU A 32 -0.83 23.13 3.84
N GLN A 33 -0.49 22.02 4.50
CA GLN A 33 -0.72 21.90 5.94
C GLN A 33 0.13 22.87 6.77
N GLU A 34 1.34 23.20 6.31
CA GLU A 34 2.19 24.19 6.98
C GLU A 34 1.69 25.61 6.74
N SER A 35 1.21 25.93 5.52
CA SER A 35 0.70 27.27 5.20
C SER A 35 -0.61 27.59 5.91
N GLU A 36 -1.49 26.60 6.02
CA GLU A 36 -2.78 26.75 6.72
C GLU A 36 -2.65 26.60 8.24
N GLY A 37 -1.51 26.13 8.75
CA GLY A 37 -1.30 25.87 10.18
C GLY A 37 -2.15 24.72 10.76
N VAL A 38 -2.82 23.92 9.89
CA VAL A 38 -3.70 22.82 10.29
C VAL A 38 -3.34 21.51 9.58
N HIS A 39 -3.64 20.39 10.24
CA HIS A 39 -3.43 19.06 9.67
C HIS A 39 -4.74 18.42 9.24
N LEU A 40 -4.75 17.86 8.02
CA LEU A 40 -5.92 17.21 7.42
C LEU A 40 -6.09 15.77 7.92
N GLY A 41 -6.10 15.59 9.24
CA GLY A 41 -6.33 14.29 9.89
C GLY A 41 -5.23 13.24 9.70
N ASN A 42 -4.06 13.61 9.15
CA ASN A 42 -2.95 12.71 8.87
C ASN A 42 -1.65 13.08 9.61
N LYS A 43 -0.70 12.14 9.62
CA LYS A 43 0.58 12.25 10.35
C LYS A 43 1.75 12.71 9.48
N LEU A 44 1.50 13.15 8.23
CA LEU A 44 2.55 13.61 7.32
C LEU A 44 3.17 14.91 7.85
N ARG A 45 4.50 14.93 7.94
CA ARG A 45 5.32 16.04 8.48
C ARG A 45 6.63 16.15 7.71
N GLY A 46 7.40 17.22 7.93
CA GLY A 46 8.69 17.45 7.25
C GLY A 46 9.67 16.27 7.30
N GLY A 47 9.70 15.48 8.38
CA GLY A 47 10.53 14.26 8.48
C GLY A 47 10.13 13.13 7.50
N HIS A 48 8.91 13.13 6.99
CA HIS A 48 8.43 12.21 5.96
C HIS A 48 8.91 12.61 4.57
N ILE A 49 9.03 13.93 4.33
CA ILE A 49 9.50 14.50 3.06
C ILE A 49 11.03 14.49 3.02
N LYS A 50 11.67 15.05 4.04
CA LYS A 50 13.14 15.12 4.22
C LYS A 50 13.66 13.90 4.96
N PHE A 51 13.30 12.70 4.51
CA PHE A 51 13.55 11.45 5.22
C PHE A 51 14.99 10.91 5.12
N SER A 52 15.94 11.65 4.53
CA SER A 52 17.30 11.14 4.23
C SER A 52 18.04 10.59 5.47
N LYS A 53 18.00 11.33 6.59
CA LYS A 53 18.58 10.89 7.89
C LYS A 53 17.71 9.84 8.61
N GLN A 54 16.52 9.54 8.10
CA GLN A 54 15.51 8.67 8.71
C GLN A 54 15.02 7.56 7.75
N LYS A 55 15.83 7.23 6.71
CA LYS A 55 15.52 6.22 5.68
C LYS A 55 15.17 4.85 6.24
N MET A 56 15.71 4.52 7.42
CA MET A 56 15.49 3.23 8.08
C MET A 56 14.22 3.18 8.93
N LYS A 57 13.63 4.33 9.31
CA LYS A 57 12.44 4.38 10.17
C LYS A 57 11.20 3.92 9.40
N VAL A 58 10.74 2.70 9.67
CA VAL A 58 9.55 2.10 9.05
C VAL A 58 8.28 2.86 9.46
N LYS A 59 8.20 3.37 10.69
CA LYS A 59 7.09 4.19 11.18
C LYS A 59 6.74 5.34 10.23
N LEU A 60 7.75 6.08 9.76
CA LEU A 60 7.56 7.17 8.80
C LEU A 60 7.09 6.67 7.43
N ALA A 61 7.58 5.53 6.98
CA ALA A 61 7.11 4.95 5.72
C ALA A 61 5.63 4.53 5.82
N ALA A 62 5.23 3.90 6.92
CA ALA A 62 3.84 3.52 7.17
C ALA A 62 2.90 4.72 7.27
N GLN A 63 3.32 5.77 7.97
CA GLN A 63 2.55 7.01 8.06
C GLN A 63 2.41 7.71 6.70
N LEU A 64 3.47 7.72 5.88
CA LEU A 64 3.43 8.29 4.52
C LEU A 64 2.44 7.56 3.62
N PHE A 65 2.43 6.23 3.64
CA PHE A 65 1.54 5.44 2.79
C PHE A 65 0.09 5.37 3.31
N SER A 66 -0.20 5.83 4.52
CA SER A 66 -1.50 5.64 5.18
C SER A 66 -2.69 6.12 4.35
N SER A 67 -3.85 5.48 4.53
CA SER A 67 -5.10 5.89 3.86
C SER A 67 -5.43 7.36 4.12
N SER A 68 -5.21 7.87 5.34
CA SER A 68 -5.44 9.28 5.66
C SER A 68 -4.61 10.26 4.82
N VAL A 69 -3.39 9.87 4.40
CA VAL A 69 -2.58 10.70 3.47
C VAL A 69 -3.14 10.60 2.06
N ALA A 70 -3.57 9.41 1.63
CA ALA A 70 -4.20 9.23 0.32
C ALA A 70 -5.52 10.02 0.21
N ASP A 71 -6.36 9.98 1.24
CA ASP A 71 -7.63 10.71 1.29
C ASP A 71 -7.42 12.23 1.26
N ALA A 72 -6.36 12.72 1.93
CA ALA A 72 -5.99 14.13 1.91
C ALA A 72 -5.35 14.60 0.58
N ILE A 73 -5.04 13.69 -0.35
CA ILE A 73 -4.53 14.01 -1.70
C ILE A 73 -5.59 13.75 -2.77
N ASP A 74 -6.62 12.97 -2.43
CA ASP A 74 -7.68 12.57 -3.32
C ASP A 74 -8.34 13.80 -3.97
N ILE A 75 -8.57 13.72 -5.28
CA ILE A 75 -9.14 14.80 -6.09
C ILE A 75 -10.52 15.17 -5.55
N ASP A 76 -11.31 14.18 -5.14
CA ASP A 76 -12.63 14.42 -4.56
C ASP A 76 -12.57 15.29 -3.30
N TYR A 77 -11.47 15.20 -2.55
CA TYR A 77 -11.24 16.05 -1.39
C TYR A 77 -10.58 17.37 -1.77
N CYS A 78 -9.41 17.35 -2.40
CA CYS A 78 -8.63 18.55 -2.66
C CYS A 78 -9.15 19.40 -3.81
N HIS A 79 -9.54 18.78 -4.93
CA HIS A 79 -10.00 19.52 -6.10
C HIS A 79 -11.49 19.85 -6.01
N ASN A 80 -12.34 18.85 -5.72
CA ASN A 80 -13.78 19.06 -5.77
C ASN A 80 -14.32 19.81 -4.54
N LYS A 81 -13.85 19.47 -3.33
CA LYS A 81 -14.30 20.15 -2.10
C LYS A 81 -13.49 21.41 -1.79
N LEU A 82 -12.16 21.35 -1.88
CA LEU A 82 -11.28 22.47 -1.52
C LEU A 82 -10.88 23.37 -2.70
N LYS A 83 -11.25 23.03 -3.94
CA LYS A 83 -10.95 23.80 -5.16
C LYS A 83 -9.45 24.04 -5.41
N LEU A 84 -8.59 23.13 -4.94
CA LEU A 84 -7.14 23.21 -5.10
C LEU A 84 -6.71 22.56 -6.42
N GLN A 85 -6.07 23.33 -7.29
CA GLN A 85 -5.61 22.84 -8.59
C GLN A 85 -4.32 22.00 -8.51
N ASP A 86 -3.51 22.17 -7.47
CA ASP A 86 -2.22 21.50 -7.29
C ASP A 86 -2.32 19.96 -7.23
N PHE A 87 -3.51 19.44 -6.91
CA PHE A 87 -3.80 18.01 -6.79
C PHE A 87 -4.48 17.41 -8.02
N THR A 88 -4.63 18.20 -9.10
CA THR A 88 -5.21 17.72 -10.36
C THR A 88 -4.39 16.56 -10.90
N ARG A 89 -5.05 15.45 -11.27
CA ARG A 89 -4.45 14.20 -11.75
C ARG A 89 -3.61 13.44 -10.69
N SER A 90 -4.02 13.48 -9.42
CA SER A 90 -3.39 12.74 -8.34
C SER A 90 -3.83 11.27 -8.23
N GLU A 91 -4.79 10.81 -9.07
CA GLU A 91 -5.50 9.54 -8.87
C GLU A 91 -4.55 8.34 -8.85
N ALA A 92 -3.55 8.33 -9.72
CA ALA A 92 -2.56 7.26 -9.78
C ALA A 92 -1.68 7.22 -8.52
N THR A 93 -1.33 8.38 -7.96
CA THR A 93 -0.61 8.46 -6.69
C THR A 93 -1.50 7.98 -5.55
N VAL A 94 -2.76 8.42 -5.49
CA VAL A 94 -3.72 7.99 -4.46
C VAL A 94 -3.91 6.47 -4.50
N GLU A 95 -4.10 5.89 -5.69
CA GLU A 95 -4.20 4.44 -5.88
C GLU A 95 -2.94 3.72 -5.38
N PHE A 96 -1.75 4.23 -5.73
CA PHE A 96 -0.48 3.66 -5.28
C PHE A 96 -0.36 3.66 -3.74
N LEU A 97 -0.69 4.78 -3.09
CA LEU A 97 -0.64 4.89 -1.63
C LEU A 97 -1.61 3.90 -0.98
N ARG A 98 -2.88 3.88 -1.41
CA ARG A 98 -3.92 2.99 -0.89
C ARG A 98 -3.55 1.51 -1.08
N LEU A 99 -2.98 1.15 -2.23
CA LEU A 99 -2.56 -0.21 -2.52
C LEU A 99 -1.42 -0.66 -1.61
N ILE A 100 -0.38 0.16 -1.44
CA ILE A 100 0.75 -0.16 -0.56
C ILE A 100 0.32 -0.19 0.91
N ASN A 101 -0.55 0.72 1.36
CA ASN A 101 -1.13 0.68 2.71
C ASN A 101 -1.88 -0.62 2.96
N THR A 102 -2.82 -0.94 2.06
CA THR A 102 -3.67 -2.12 2.23
C THR A 102 -2.84 -3.40 2.22
N LEU A 103 -1.83 -3.48 1.35
CA LEU A 103 -0.91 -4.61 1.32
C LEU A 103 -0.11 -4.73 2.62
N PHE A 104 0.35 -3.61 3.18
CA PHE A 104 1.03 -3.61 4.47
C PHE A 104 0.10 -4.00 5.63
N ASP A 105 -1.14 -3.52 5.63
CA ASP A 105 -2.16 -3.83 6.64
C ASP A 105 -2.51 -5.34 6.63
N VAL A 106 -2.72 -5.93 5.45
CA VAL A 106 -2.99 -7.37 5.35
C VAL A 106 -1.82 -8.19 5.88
N LEU A 107 -0.61 -7.91 5.40
CA LEU A 107 0.60 -8.66 5.75
C LEU A 107 1.05 -8.44 7.21
N ASN A 108 0.47 -7.46 7.91
CA ASN A 108 0.71 -7.19 9.32
C ASN A 108 -0.57 -7.27 10.16
N SER A 109 -1.60 -7.96 9.67
CA SER A 109 -2.81 -8.25 10.43
C SER A 109 -2.52 -9.21 11.58
N ARG A 110 -3.12 -8.96 12.75
CA ARG A 110 -2.82 -9.73 13.98
C ARG A 110 -4.04 -10.07 14.83
N SER A 111 -5.16 -9.38 14.65
CA SER A 111 -6.29 -9.48 15.58
C SER A 111 -7.61 -9.62 14.85
N ILE A 112 -8.49 -10.45 15.42
CA ILE A 112 -9.83 -10.73 14.91
C ILE A 112 -10.77 -9.53 15.12
N GLY A 113 -10.55 -8.71 16.16
CA GLY A 113 -11.36 -7.54 16.47
C GLY A 113 -11.05 -6.30 15.62
N GLN A 114 -10.07 -6.39 14.72
CA GLN A 114 -9.77 -5.31 13.77
C GLN A 114 -10.76 -5.31 12.60
N HIS A 115 -10.87 -4.17 11.92
CA HIS A 115 -11.80 -3.97 10.82
C HIS A 115 -11.07 -3.92 9.47
N GLY A 116 -11.78 -4.26 8.40
CA GLY A 116 -11.25 -4.27 7.03
C GLY A 116 -10.01 -5.14 6.90
N TYR A 117 -9.05 -4.70 6.09
CA TYR A 117 -7.82 -5.44 5.79
C TYR A 117 -6.82 -5.56 6.96
N LYS A 118 -7.09 -4.93 8.10
CA LYS A 118 -6.32 -5.10 9.34
C LYS A 118 -6.79 -6.30 10.17
N LYS A 119 -7.98 -6.83 9.86
CA LYS A 119 -8.53 -8.03 10.48
C LYS A 119 -7.67 -9.24 10.16
N ALA A 120 -7.55 -10.16 11.12
CA ALA A 120 -6.94 -11.45 10.88
C ALA A 120 -7.69 -12.21 9.77
N VAL A 121 -6.95 -13.02 9.01
CA VAL A 121 -7.51 -13.89 7.97
C VAL A 121 -8.32 -15.00 8.62
N SER A 122 -9.47 -15.31 8.03
CA SER A 122 -10.48 -16.26 8.50
C SER A 122 -11.22 -16.84 7.29
N LYS A 123 -12.03 -17.90 7.48
CA LYS A 123 -12.65 -18.58 6.34
C LYS A 123 -13.59 -17.64 5.60
N GLN A 124 -14.20 -16.71 6.34
CA GLN A 124 -15.21 -15.77 5.88
C GLN A 124 -14.61 -14.61 5.05
N ASN A 125 -13.33 -14.27 5.25
CA ASN A 125 -12.70 -13.15 4.55
C ASN A 125 -11.51 -13.56 3.66
N ALA A 126 -11.13 -14.84 3.61
CA ALA A 126 -10.01 -15.33 2.82
C ALA A 126 -10.13 -14.94 1.33
N ASP A 127 -11.30 -15.13 0.72
CA ASP A 127 -11.54 -14.80 -0.69
C ASP A 127 -11.34 -13.32 -0.99
N LEU A 128 -11.80 -12.45 -0.08
CA LEU A 128 -11.59 -11.00 -0.20
C LEU A 128 -10.08 -10.68 -0.23
N TYR A 129 -9.32 -11.31 0.66
CA TYR A 129 -7.89 -11.08 0.79
C TYR A 129 -7.15 -11.65 -0.44
N LEU A 130 -7.51 -12.84 -0.92
CA LEU A 130 -6.93 -13.45 -2.13
C LEU A 130 -7.21 -12.61 -3.38
N LYS A 131 -8.44 -12.10 -3.55
CA LYS A 131 -8.79 -11.16 -4.63
C LYS A 131 -7.93 -9.90 -4.57
N PHE A 132 -7.77 -9.33 -3.38
CA PHE A 132 -6.89 -8.18 -3.18
C PHE A 132 -5.43 -8.51 -3.51
N MET A 133 -4.92 -9.65 -3.05
CA MET A 133 -3.56 -10.11 -3.32
C MET A 133 -3.29 -10.27 -4.82
N HIS A 134 -4.27 -10.79 -5.58
CA HIS A 134 -4.19 -10.88 -7.03
C HIS A 134 -4.11 -9.49 -7.69
N LYS A 135 -4.97 -8.55 -7.26
CA LYS A 135 -4.92 -7.15 -7.70
C LYS A 135 -3.57 -6.50 -7.39
N ALA A 136 -3.07 -6.66 -6.16
CA ALA A 136 -1.80 -6.09 -5.72
C ALA A 136 -0.61 -6.65 -6.51
N LYS A 137 -0.61 -7.97 -6.77
CA LYS A 137 0.39 -8.63 -7.62
C LYS A 137 0.40 -8.03 -9.03
N ALA A 138 -0.76 -7.98 -9.69
CA ALA A 138 -0.87 -7.43 -11.05
C ALA A 138 -0.41 -5.97 -11.11
N TYR A 139 -0.79 -5.17 -10.12
CA TYR A 139 -0.38 -3.78 -10.03
C TYR A 139 1.14 -3.62 -9.89
N ILE A 140 1.77 -4.35 -8.94
CA ILE A 140 3.23 -4.27 -8.74
C ILE A 140 3.99 -4.71 -10.01
N LEU A 141 3.50 -5.74 -10.71
CA LEU A 141 4.10 -6.20 -11.98
C LEU A 141 4.00 -5.14 -13.10
N SER A 142 2.96 -4.28 -13.06
CA SER A 142 2.77 -3.22 -14.05
C SER A 142 3.63 -1.98 -13.82
N LEU A 143 4.23 -1.82 -12.63
CA LEU A 143 5.01 -0.64 -12.27
C LEU A 143 6.31 -0.54 -13.07
N LYS A 144 6.65 0.69 -13.48
CA LYS A 144 7.85 1.05 -14.24
C LYS A 144 8.57 2.24 -13.60
N GLU A 145 9.87 2.38 -13.90
CA GLU A 145 10.65 3.53 -13.42
C GLU A 145 10.27 4.85 -14.10
N SER A 146 9.77 4.79 -15.33
CA SER A 146 9.36 5.95 -16.11
C SER A 146 8.35 5.56 -17.20
N ARG A 147 7.80 6.55 -17.91
CA ARG A 147 6.92 6.30 -19.06
C ARG A 147 7.72 5.54 -20.14
N GLY A 148 7.25 4.34 -20.48
CA GLY A 148 7.95 3.47 -21.44
C GLY A 148 9.28 2.87 -20.94
N GLY A 149 9.67 3.16 -19.70
CA GLY A 149 10.90 2.63 -19.11
C GLY A 149 10.78 1.17 -18.69
N LEU A 150 11.88 0.67 -18.12
CA LEU A 150 11.96 -0.70 -17.63
C LEU A 150 10.97 -0.95 -16.49
N PRO A 151 10.43 -2.18 -16.39
CA PRO A 151 9.68 -2.62 -15.21
C PRO A 151 10.47 -2.39 -13.92
N ILE A 152 9.77 -2.02 -12.84
CA ILE A 152 10.42 -1.72 -11.54
C ILE A 152 11.19 -2.93 -11.00
N LEU A 153 10.80 -4.14 -11.41
CA LEU A 153 11.42 -5.40 -11.02
C LEU A 153 12.73 -5.70 -11.76
N GLU A 154 13.01 -5.01 -12.85
CA GLU A 154 14.29 -5.08 -13.56
C GLU A 154 15.26 -3.98 -13.10
N SER A 155 14.74 -2.97 -12.38
CA SER A 155 15.56 -1.88 -11.85
C SER A 155 16.47 -2.31 -10.70
N ARG A 156 17.47 -1.47 -10.42
CA ARG A 156 18.31 -1.56 -9.19
C ARG A 156 17.52 -1.35 -7.89
N ARG A 157 16.26 -0.90 -7.97
CA ARG A 157 15.38 -0.59 -6.83
C ARG A 157 14.30 -1.65 -6.60
N LYS A 158 14.38 -2.80 -7.26
CA LYS A 158 13.39 -3.89 -7.24
C LYS A 158 13.12 -4.52 -5.88
N THR A 159 14.11 -4.56 -4.97
CA THR A 159 14.08 -5.40 -3.76
C THR A 159 12.85 -5.19 -2.88
N GLY A 160 12.40 -3.94 -2.71
CA GLY A 160 11.21 -3.64 -1.93
C GLY A 160 9.94 -4.25 -2.51
N PHE A 161 9.80 -4.20 -3.83
CA PHE A 161 8.64 -4.68 -4.59
C PHE A 161 8.67 -6.19 -4.75
N LEU A 162 9.83 -6.76 -5.06
CA LEU A 162 10.03 -8.21 -5.16
C LEU A 162 9.69 -8.90 -3.84
N GLY A 163 10.11 -8.32 -2.71
CA GLY A 163 9.75 -8.85 -1.39
C GLY A 163 8.23 -8.91 -1.19
N PHE A 164 7.51 -7.86 -1.60
CA PHE A 164 6.04 -7.87 -1.51
C PHE A 164 5.42 -8.95 -2.38
N LEU A 165 5.93 -9.18 -3.60
CA LEU A 165 5.45 -10.25 -4.48
C LEU A 165 5.67 -11.65 -3.89
N ILE A 166 6.83 -11.87 -3.25
CA ILE A 166 7.12 -13.12 -2.53
C ILE A 166 6.11 -13.30 -1.39
N CYS A 167 5.91 -12.27 -0.56
CA CYS A 167 4.91 -12.33 0.52
C CYS A 167 3.50 -12.59 0.01
N ILE A 168 3.10 -11.98 -1.12
CA ILE A 168 1.80 -12.24 -1.76
C ILE A 168 1.67 -13.72 -2.14
N LYS A 169 2.70 -14.31 -2.77
CA LYS A 169 2.68 -15.71 -3.17
C LYS A 169 2.65 -16.63 -1.95
N SER A 170 3.50 -16.39 -0.95
CA SER A 170 3.52 -17.15 0.29
C SER A 170 2.18 -17.09 1.02
N PHE A 171 1.57 -15.90 1.10
CA PHE A 171 0.26 -15.72 1.72
C PHE A 171 -0.82 -16.59 1.08
N GLY A 172 -0.90 -16.62 -0.26
CA GLY A 172 -1.84 -17.48 -0.97
C GLY A 172 -1.62 -18.97 -0.68
N CYS A 173 -0.37 -19.43 -0.73
CA CYS A 173 -0.02 -20.82 -0.43
C CYS A 173 -0.36 -21.21 1.02
N CYS A 174 -0.14 -20.30 1.99
CA CYS A 174 -0.53 -20.56 3.37
C CYS A 174 -2.04 -20.73 3.53
N ILE A 175 -2.85 -19.87 2.90
CA ILE A 175 -4.32 -20.01 2.94
C ILE A 175 -4.73 -21.34 2.32
N GLU A 176 -4.26 -21.67 1.11
CA GLU A 176 -4.58 -22.94 0.46
C GLU A 176 -4.22 -24.14 1.36
N PHE A 177 -3.05 -24.12 1.98
CA PHE A 177 -2.59 -25.19 2.87
C PHE A 177 -3.47 -25.37 4.12
N PHE A 178 -3.74 -24.29 4.87
CA PHE A 178 -4.52 -24.38 6.11
C PHE A 178 -5.98 -24.74 5.84
N TRP A 179 -6.54 -24.28 4.71
CA TRP A 179 -7.91 -24.60 4.37
C TRP A 179 -8.07 -26.00 3.77
N ARG A 180 -7.11 -26.50 2.99
CA ARG A 180 -7.12 -27.90 2.54
C ARG A 180 -7.09 -28.87 3.71
N LYS A 181 -6.24 -28.62 4.71
CA LYS A 181 -6.21 -29.43 5.95
C LYS A 181 -7.51 -29.37 6.75
N SER A 182 -8.23 -28.25 6.71
CA SER A 182 -9.51 -28.13 7.41
C SER A 182 -10.58 -29.08 6.84
N HIS A 183 -10.52 -29.40 5.54
CA HIS A 183 -11.44 -30.34 4.89
C HIS A 183 -11.09 -31.80 5.16
N GLU A 184 -9.80 -32.13 5.35
CA GLU A 184 -9.37 -33.50 5.67
C GLU A 184 -9.77 -33.92 7.10
N VAL A 185 -9.94 -32.98 8.03
CA VAL A 185 -10.30 -33.27 9.45
C VAL A 185 -11.81 -33.47 9.65
N ASP A 186 -12.66 -32.81 8.85
CA ASP A 186 -14.14 -32.98 8.92
C ASP A 186 -14.60 -34.38 8.46
N HIS A 187 -13.76 -35.14 7.76
CA HIS A 187 -14.06 -36.52 7.32
C HIS A 187 -13.60 -37.60 8.30
N THR A 188 -13.08 -37.21 9.48
CA THR A 188 -12.63 -38.15 10.54
C THR A 188 -13.42 -38.05 11.84
N ALA A 189 -14.63 -37.47 11.81
CA ALA A 189 -15.55 -37.60 12.93
C ALA A 189 -16.06 -39.06 12.99
N PRO A 190 -15.92 -39.77 14.13
CA PRO A 190 -16.55 -41.08 14.27
C PRO A 190 -18.07 -40.88 14.25
N GLU A 191 -18.77 -41.66 13.43
CA GLU A 191 -20.21 -41.89 13.61
C GLU A 191 -20.37 -42.56 14.98
N GLU A 192 -20.80 -41.79 15.99
CA GLU A 192 -21.24 -42.34 17.27
C GLU A 192 -22.56 -43.08 17.04
N LEU A 193 -22.49 -44.40 17.23
CA LEU A 193 -23.58 -45.37 17.34
C LEU A 193 -24.24 -45.32 18.73
#